data_AF-A0A973EBN2-F1
#
_entry.id   AF-A0A973EBN2-F1
#
_cell.length_a   1.000
_cell.length_b   1.000
_cell.length_c   1.000
_cell.angle_alpha   90.00
_cell.angle_beta   90.00
_cell.angle_gamma   90.00
#
_symmetry.space_group_name_H-M   'P 1'
#
loop_
_entity.id
_entity.type
_entity.pdbx_description
1 polymer ?
#
loop_
_entity_poly.entity_id
_entity_poly.type
_entity_poly.pdbx_seq_one_letter_code
_entity_poly.pdbx_strand_id
1 'polypeptide(L)'
;MLALAGSHSGLKNAMSDPFAQRAKAVQQTLLAMEQSADDSELFALGYMIPQIGLVQEMAEYDPADVEAEDFDATYWQWLESTFAQDNMSEADREQIAGLWQTAAARAEH
;
A
#
# COMPACT_ATOMS: atom_id res chain seq x y z
N MET A 1 50.15 1.40 -0.38
CA MET A 1 49.38 0.83 0.74
C MET A 1 48.50 1.94 1.28
N LEU A 2 47.17 1.96 1.27
CA LEU A 2 46.12 1.05 0.81
C LEU A 2 45.06 1.93 0.10
N ALA A 3 44.52 1.47 -1.02
CA ALA A 3 43.34 2.06 -1.64
C ALA A 3 42.09 1.67 -0.84
N LEU A 4 41.16 2.61 -0.68
CA LEU A 4 39.85 2.43 -0.07
C LEU A 4 39.00 1.42 -0.88
N ALA A 5 38.86 0.21 -0.35
CA ALA A 5 37.77 -0.72 -0.68
C ALA A 5 36.79 -0.72 0.50
N GLY A 6 35.48 -0.65 0.35
CA GLY A 6 34.63 -0.52 -0.82
C GLY A 6 33.27 -0.06 -0.32
N SER A 7 32.75 1.02 -0.91
CA SER A 7 31.34 1.37 -0.81
C SER A 7 30.72 0.98 -2.13
N HIS A 8 30.07 -0.19 -2.21
CA HIS A 8 29.39 -0.65 -3.43
C HIS A 8 28.24 -1.63 -3.18
N SER A 9 27.52 -1.48 -2.05
CA SER A 9 26.30 -2.27 -1.80
C SER A 9 25.02 -1.45 -1.64
N GLY A 10 25.06 -0.13 -1.86
CA GLY A 10 23.87 0.73 -1.78
C GLY A 10 23.16 1.01 -3.12
N LEU A 11 23.82 0.73 -4.26
CA LEU A 11 23.29 1.09 -5.59
C LEU A 11 22.53 -0.05 -6.29
N LYS A 12 22.57 -1.28 -5.76
CA LYS A 12 21.87 -2.43 -6.35
C LYS A 12 20.47 -2.64 -5.79
N ASN A 13 20.18 -2.14 -4.58
CA ASN A 13 18.88 -2.32 -3.93
C ASN A 13 17.80 -1.31 -4.38
N ALA A 14 18.16 -0.25 -5.10
CA ALA A 14 17.19 0.75 -5.57
C ALA A 14 16.33 0.30 -6.78
N MET A 15 16.60 -0.87 -7.40
CA MET A 15 15.90 -1.28 -8.62
C MET A 15 14.73 -2.25 -8.40
N SER A 16 14.51 -2.73 -7.18
CA SER A 16 13.37 -3.58 -6.85
C SER A 16 13.05 -3.36 -5.37
N ASP A 17 12.21 -2.39 -5.08
CA ASP A 17 11.55 -2.25 -3.77
C ASP A 17 10.15 -2.87 -3.94
N PRO A 18 9.95 -4.16 -3.58
CA PRO A 18 8.69 -4.85 -3.83
C PRO A 18 7.53 -4.19 -3.08
N PHE A 19 7.80 -3.68 -1.88
CA PHE A 19 6.82 -3.00 -1.04
C PHE A 19 6.32 -1.71 -1.69
N ALA A 20 7.23 -0.83 -2.11
CA ALA A 20 6.87 0.43 -2.77
C ALA A 20 6.24 0.20 -4.15
N GLN A 21 6.69 -0.81 -4.91
CA GLN A 21 6.09 -1.18 -6.19
C GLN A 21 4.66 -1.66 -6.02
N ARG A 22 4.42 -2.54 -5.04
CA ARG A 22 3.09 -3.01 -4.70
C ARG A 22 2.17 -1.86 -4.29
N ALA A 23 2.65 -0.97 -3.41
CA ALA A 23 1.90 0.20 -2.97
C ALA A 23 1.43 1.06 -4.15
N LYS A 24 2.34 1.33 -5.09
CA LYS A 24 2.05 2.11 -6.30
C LYS A 24 1.04 1.40 -7.21
N ALA A 25 1.21 0.11 -7.46
CA ALA A 25 0.31 -0.67 -8.32
C ALA A 25 -1.13 -0.68 -7.78
N VAL A 26 -1.26 -0.89 -6.47
CA VAL A 26 -2.58 -0.86 -5.81
C VAL A 26 -3.16 0.54 -5.80
N GLN A 27 -2.37 1.58 -5.52
CA GLN A 27 -2.83 2.98 -5.58
C GLN A 27 -3.39 3.36 -6.95
N GLN A 28 -2.68 2.98 -8.02
CA GLN A 28 -3.13 3.22 -9.39
C GLN A 28 -4.44 2.48 -9.70
N THR A 29 -4.58 1.26 -9.18
CA THR A 29 -5.80 0.47 -9.32
C THR A 29 -6.98 1.11 -8.58
N LEU A 30 -6.78 1.58 -7.34
CA LEU A 30 -7.80 2.28 -6.56
C LEU A 30 -8.25 3.58 -7.26
N LEU A 31 -7.29 4.36 -7.79
CA LEU A 31 -7.59 5.57 -8.57
C LEU A 31 -8.38 5.27 -9.85
N ALA A 32 -8.09 4.15 -10.51
CA ALA A 32 -8.86 3.71 -11.68
C ALA A 32 -10.27 3.26 -11.29
N MET A 33 -10.42 2.57 -10.14
CA MET A 33 -11.72 2.19 -9.60
C MET A 33 -12.57 3.44 -9.28
N GLU A 34 -12.00 4.44 -8.60
CA GLU A 34 -12.67 5.71 -8.25
C GLU A 34 -13.23 6.45 -9.47
N GLN A 35 -12.49 6.47 -10.58
CA GLN A 35 -12.93 7.13 -11.83
C GLN A 35 -14.19 6.51 -12.44
N SER A 36 -14.49 5.24 -12.12
CA SER A 36 -15.63 4.50 -12.64
C SER A 36 -16.64 4.09 -11.56
N ALA A 37 -16.44 4.55 -10.33
CA ALA A 37 -17.20 4.15 -9.16
C ALA A 37 -18.59 4.79 -9.15
N ASP A 38 -19.56 4.05 -8.62
CA ASP A 38 -20.85 4.62 -8.25
C ASP A 38 -20.71 5.48 -6.98
N ASP A 39 -21.61 6.45 -6.79
CA ASP A 39 -21.61 7.35 -5.62
C ASP A 39 -21.51 6.60 -4.28
N SER A 40 -22.09 5.39 -4.20
CA SER A 40 -22.04 4.56 -3.00
C SER A 40 -20.65 4.04 -2.64
N GLU A 41 -19.70 4.00 -3.58
CA GLU A 41 -18.34 3.49 -3.37
C GLU A 41 -17.32 4.60 -3.13
N LEU A 42 -17.65 5.85 -3.50
CA LEU A 42 -16.73 6.99 -3.45
C LEU A 42 -16.22 7.28 -2.04
N PHE A 43 -17.03 7.06 -1.01
CA PHE A 43 -16.57 7.21 0.37
C PHE A 43 -15.45 6.21 0.69
N ALA A 44 -15.66 4.92 0.43
CA ALA A 44 -14.69 3.87 0.72
C ALA A 44 -13.39 4.05 -0.09
N LEU A 45 -13.49 4.39 -1.38
CA LEU A 45 -12.33 4.66 -2.24
C LEU A 45 -11.57 5.91 -1.79
N GLY A 46 -12.29 7.01 -1.54
CA GLY A 46 -11.72 8.25 -1.04
C GLY A 46 -11.09 8.11 0.36
N TYR A 47 -11.55 7.15 1.16
CA TYR A 47 -10.92 6.80 2.43
C TYR A 47 -9.61 6.01 2.22
N MET A 48 -9.62 5.01 1.34
CA MET A 48 -8.47 4.10 1.12
C MET A 48 -7.27 4.78 0.43
N ILE A 49 -7.51 5.52 -0.65
CA ILE A 49 -6.46 6.09 -1.52
C ILE A 49 -5.40 6.91 -0.76
N PRO A 50 -5.75 7.87 0.12
CA PRO A 50 -4.76 8.65 0.85
C PRO A 50 -3.94 7.82 1.85
N GLN A 51 -4.49 6.73 2.38
CA GLN A 51 -3.81 5.87 3.35
C GLN A 51 -2.61 5.14 2.73
N ILE A 52 -2.63 4.88 1.41
CA ILE A 52 -1.49 4.25 0.71
C ILE A 52 -0.23 5.12 0.83
N GLY A 53 -0.37 6.44 0.74
CA GLY A 53 0.74 7.38 0.92
C GLY A 53 1.25 7.37 2.36
N LEU A 54 0.34 7.37 3.33
CA LEU A 54 0.70 7.34 4.76
C LEU A 54 1.45 6.07 5.14
N VAL A 55 1.03 4.90 4.65
CA VAL A 55 1.74 3.64 4.90
C VAL A 55 3.12 3.65 4.26
N GLN A 56 3.28 4.16 3.04
CA GLN A 56 4.60 4.30 2.41
C GLN A 56 5.54 5.24 3.18
N GLU A 57 5.00 6.29 3.82
CA GLU A 57 5.79 7.23 4.61
C GLU A 57 6.12 6.69 6.02
N MET A 58 5.25 5.85 6.59
CA MET A 58 5.31 5.49 8.01
C MET A 58 5.72 4.04 8.28
N ALA A 59 5.62 3.15 7.30
CA ALA A 59 6.07 1.78 7.45
C ALA A 59 7.59 1.72 7.57
N GLU A 60 8.07 1.02 8.60
CA GLU A 60 9.48 0.70 8.76
C GLU A 60 9.74 -0.70 8.20
N TYR A 61 10.53 -0.80 7.12
CA TYR A 61 10.89 -2.06 6.48
C TYR A 61 12.28 -1.98 5.83
N ASP A 62 12.90 -3.14 5.58
CA ASP A 62 14.10 -3.26 4.74
C ASP A 62 13.70 -3.72 3.34
N PRO A 63 13.92 -2.94 2.28
CA PRO A 63 13.60 -3.33 0.90
C PRO A 63 14.24 -4.66 0.44
N ALA A 64 15.26 -5.15 1.13
CA ALA A 64 15.91 -6.43 0.84
C ALA A 64 15.28 -7.65 1.57
N ASP A 65 14.40 -7.42 2.54
CA ASP A 65 13.78 -8.45 3.40
C ASP A 65 12.25 -8.33 3.43
N VAL A 66 11.67 -7.88 2.31
CA VAL A 66 10.22 -7.78 2.10
C VAL A 66 9.81 -8.30 0.74
N GLU A 67 8.61 -8.87 0.70
CA GLU A 67 7.90 -9.26 -0.50
C GLU A 67 6.78 -8.24 -0.81
N ALA A 68 6.17 -8.36 -1.99
CA ALA A 68 5.07 -7.47 -2.38
C ALA A 68 3.88 -7.59 -1.41
N GLU A 69 3.55 -8.82 -1.00
CA GLU A 69 2.42 -9.13 -0.11
C GLU A 69 2.56 -8.51 1.29
N ASP A 70 3.79 -8.17 1.72
CA ASP A 70 4.02 -7.50 2.99
C ASP A 70 3.43 -6.10 3.01
N PHE A 71 3.34 -5.43 1.85
CA PHE A 71 2.60 -4.18 1.73
C PHE A 71 1.12 -4.39 2.00
N ASP A 72 0.50 -5.40 1.39
CA ASP A 72 -0.93 -5.65 1.52
C ASP A 72 -1.32 -5.92 2.99
N ALA A 73 -0.50 -6.72 3.70
CA ALA A 73 -0.69 -7.01 5.12
C ALA A 73 -0.50 -5.76 5.99
N THR A 74 0.57 -4.98 5.73
CA THR A 74 0.85 -3.75 6.47
C THR A 74 -0.24 -2.71 6.27
N TYR A 75 -0.72 -2.54 5.04
CA TYR A 75 -1.81 -1.64 4.71
C TYR A 75 -3.11 -2.03 5.39
N TRP A 76 -3.46 -3.32 5.40
CA TRP A 76 -4.67 -3.78 6.08
C TRP A 76 -4.61 -3.56 7.60
N GLN A 77 -3.48 -3.88 8.23
CA GLN A 77 -3.29 -3.61 9.66
C GLN A 77 -3.38 -2.11 9.99
N TRP A 78 -2.85 -1.26 9.11
CA TRP A 78 -2.99 0.18 9.22
C TRP A 78 -4.46 0.61 9.20
N LEU A 79 -5.23 0.13 8.21
CA LEU A 79 -6.66 0.43 8.12
C LEU A 79 -7.46 -0.03 9.33
N GLU A 80 -7.20 -1.22 9.87
CA GLU A 80 -7.88 -1.69 11.09
C GLU A 80 -7.65 -0.75 12.28
N SER A 81 -6.44 -0.19 12.38
CA SER A 81 -6.11 0.80 13.41
C SER A 81 -6.82 2.13 13.18
N THR A 82 -6.91 2.61 11.93
CA THR A 82 -7.61 3.87 11.61
C THR A 82 -9.12 3.73 11.77
N PHE A 83 -9.71 2.59 11.38
CA PHE A 83 -11.14 2.31 11.58
C PHE A 83 -11.56 2.42 13.05
N ALA A 84 -10.71 1.93 13.96
CA ALA A 84 -10.97 2.02 15.39
C ALA A 84 -10.92 3.48 15.89
N GLN A 85 -9.99 4.28 15.39
CA GLN A 85 -9.84 5.70 15.76
C GLN A 85 -10.98 6.56 15.21
N ASP A 86 -11.40 6.31 13.97
CA ASP A 86 -12.43 7.07 13.28
C ASP A 86 -13.86 6.61 13.63
N ASN A 87 -14.00 5.58 14.47
CA ASN A 87 -15.28 4.93 14.78
C ASN A 87 -16.04 4.50 13.50
N MET A 88 -15.30 3.91 12.55
CA MET A 88 -15.82 3.46 11.26
C MET A 88 -16.92 2.41 11.45
N SER A 89 -18.04 2.55 10.74
CA SER A 89 -19.15 1.62 10.84
C SER A 89 -18.80 0.23 10.28
N GLU A 90 -19.51 -0.82 10.72
CA GLU A 90 -19.30 -2.18 10.20
C GLU A 90 -19.60 -2.26 8.70
N ALA A 91 -20.67 -1.61 8.24
CA ALA A 91 -21.04 -1.57 6.82
C ALA A 91 -19.95 -0.92 5.95
N ASP A 92 -19.36 0.19 6.42
CA ASP A 92 -18.28 0.85 5.69
C ASP A 92 -17.01 -0.02 5.68
N ARG A 93 -16.69 -0.69 6.79
CA ARG A 93 -15.55 -1.63 6.86
C ARG A 93 -15.71 -2.79 5.89
N GLU A 94 -16.91 -3.37 5.79
CA GLU A 94 -17.21 -4.45 4.84
C GLU A 94 -17.06 -3.99 3.39
N GLN A 95 -17.56 -2.79 3.06
CA GLN A 95 -17.42 -2.22 1.73
C GLN A 95 -15.95 -1.95 1.39
N ILE A 96 -15.20 -1.36 2.32
CA ILE A 96 -13.76 -1.12 2.18
C ILE A 96 -13.01 -2.45 1.98
N ALA A 97 -13.34 -3.49 2.76
CA ALA A 97 -12.73 -4.81 2.61
C ALA A 97 -12.97 -5.41 1.21
N GLY A 98 -14.20 -5.32 0.69
CA GLY A 98 -14.55 -5.83 -0.64
C GLY A 98 -13.85 -5.09 -1.77
N LEU A 99 -13.78 -3.76 -1.68
CA LEU A 99 -13.08 -2.93 -2.66
C LEU A 99 -11.56 -3.15 -2.59
N TRP A 100 -11.00 -3.27 -1.38
CA TRP A 100 -9.59 -3.59 -1.17
C TRP A 100 -9.21 -4.93 -1.82
N GLN A 101 -9.96 -6.00 -1.55
CA GLN A 101 -9.71 -7.31 -2.16
C GLN A 101 -9.75 -7.24 -3.70
N THR A 102 -10.68 -6.46 -4.24
CA THR A 102 -10.78 -6.23 -5.68
C THR A 102 -9.56 -5.49 -6.23
N ALA A 103 -9.12 -4.43 -5.55
CA ALA A 103 -7.96 -3.64 -5.95
C ALA A 103 -6.66 -4.47 -5.88
N ALA A 104 -6.43 -5.17 -4.76
CA ALA A 104 -5.27 -6.02 -4.55
C ALA A 104 -5.19 -7.16 -5.59
N ALA A 105 -6.32 -7.77 -5.94
CA ALA A 105 -6.35 -8.84 -6.95
C ALA A 105 -6.11 -8.33 -8.39
N ARG A 106 -6.45 -7.07 -8.69
CA ARG A 106 -6.29 -6.44 -10.01
C ARG A 106 -4.93 -5.79 -10.20
N ALA A 107 -4.29 -5.35 -9.12
CA ALA A 107 -2.98 -4.77 -9.15
C ALA A 107 -1.95 -5.86 -9.51
N GLU A 108 -1.32 -5.71 -10.68
CA GLU A 108 -0.19 -6.55 -11.08
C GLU A 108 1.04 -6.23 -10.21
N HIS A 109 1.91 -7.21 -10.00
CA HIS A 109 3.16 -7.07 -9.23
C HIS A 109 4.22 -6.26 -10.00
#